data_AF-A0A1Y0F4N3-F1
#
_entry.id   AF-A0A1Y0F4N3-F1
#
_cell.length_a   1.000
_cell.length_b   1.000
_cell.length_c   1.000
_cell.angle_alpha   90.00
_cell.angle_beta   90.00
_cell.angle_gamma   90.00
#
_symmetry.space_group_name_H-M   'P 1'
#
loop_
_entity.id
_entity.type
_entity.pdbx_description
1 polymer ?
#
loop_
_entity_poly.entity_id
_entity_poly.type
_entity_poly.pdbx_seq_one_letter_code
_entity_poly.pdbx_strand_id
1 'polypeptide(L)' 'TPAPAPTPGNPNTDNPQNPNPGNPGGGTVDPVEAAKTEAKTAIDASAELSDSVKEALKRQVEATTTEAAARDLKT' A
#
# COMPACT_ATOMS: atom_id res chain seq x y z
N THR A 1 -42.40 -26.97 44.69
CA THR A 1 -42.07 -25.87 43.76
C THR A 1 -42.18 -26.41 42.34
N PRO A 2 -42.92 -25.77 41.40
CA PRO A 2 -42.93 -26.25 40.02
C PRO A 2 -41.58 -25.95 39.34
N ALA A 3 -41.19 -26.79 38.38
CA ALA A 3 -39.95 -26.64 37.60
C ALA A 3 -40.01 -25.38 36.70
N PRO A 4 -38.87 -24.72 36.42
CA PRO A 4 -38.85 -23.54 35.56
C PRO A 4 -39.21 -23.89 34.11
N ALA A 5 -39.95 -23.00 33.46
CA ALA A 5 -40.30 -23.10 32.04
C ALA A 5 -39.03 -23.03 31.16
N PRO A 6 -38.97 -23.74 30.02
CA PRO A 6 -37.85 -23.58 29.09
C PRO A 6 -37.91 -22.18 28.47
N THR A 7 -36.84 -21.42 28.61
CA THR A 7 -36.61 -20.21 27.82
C THR A 7 -36.53 -20.59 26.34
N PRO A 8 -37.23 -19.88 25.43
CA PRO A 8 -37.00 -20.04 24.00
C PRO A 8 -35.53 -19.74 23.71
N GLY A 9 -34.80 -20.74 23.23
CA GLY A 9 -33.41 -20.58 22.84
C GLY A 9 -33.30 -19.48 21.78
N ASN A 10 -32.42 -18.51 22.03
CA ASN A 10 -32.06 -17.48 21.08
C ASN A 10 -31.70 -18.18 19.75
N PRO A 11 -32.33 -17.85 18.61
CA PRO A 11 -31.98 -18.49 17.36
C PRO A 11 -30.52 -18.14 17.13
N ASN A 12 -29.68 -19.17 17.10
CA ASN A 12 -28.37 -19.07 16.50
C ASN A 12 -28.62 -18.42 15.15
N THR A 13 -28.32 -17.12 15.06
CA THR A 13 -28.18 -16.48 13.77
C THR A 13 -26.88 -17.08 13.31
N ASP A 14 -27.02 -18.20 12.58
CA ASP A 14 -26.01 -18.72 11.68
C ASP A 14 -25.63 -17.52 10.82
N ASN A 15 -24.67 -16.74 11.30
CA ASN A 15 -23.94 -15.78 10.52
C ASN A 15 -22.91 -16.68 9.86
N PRO A 16 -23.16 -17.22 8.65
CA PRO A 16 -22.10 -17.85 7.90
C PRO A 16 -21.03 -16.78 7.85
N GLN A 17 -19.94 -16.99 8.59
CA GLN A 17 -18.83 -16.05 8.66
C GLN A 17 -18.50 -15.74 7.22
N ASN A 18 -18.89 -14.54 6.76
CA ASN A 18 -18.45 -14.06 5.45
C ASN A 18 -16.93 -14.09 5.58
N PRO A 19 -16.22 -15.01 4.91
CA PRO A 19 -14.78 -14.94 4.90
C PRO A 19 -14.55 -13.61 4.21
N ASN A 20 -14.11 -12.59 4.96
CA ASN A 20 -13.60 -11.39 4.35
C ASN A 20 -12.68 -11.90 3.23
N PRO A 21 -12.98 -11.65 1.94
CA PRO A 21 -12.12 -12.09 0.88
C PRO A 21 -10.83 -11.33 1.14
N GLY A 22 -9.89 -11.99 1.81
CA GLY A 22 -8.63 -11.38 2.19
C GLY A 22 -8.10 -10.77 0.91
N ASN A 23 -7.90 -9.45 0.94
CA ASN A 23 -7.50 -8.67 -0.21
C ASN A 23 -6.52 -9.49 -1.07
N PRO A 24 -6.89 -9.89 -2.30
CA PRO A 24 -6.07 -10.79 -3.07
C PRO A 24 -4.84 -10.00 -3.51
N GLY A 25 -3.68 -10.31 -2.93
CA GLY A 25 -2.40 -9.85 -3.46
C GLY A 25 -2.19 -8.34 -3.40
N GLY A 26 -2.17 -7.80 -2.19
CA GLY A 26 -1.58 -6.49 -1.94
C GLY A 26 -0.55 -6.60 -0.83
N GLY A 27 0.57 -7.30 -1.09
CA GLY A 27 1.77 -6.95 -0.32
C GLY A 27 1.99 -5.48 -0.65
N THR A 28 1.57 -4.59 0.24
CA THR A 28 1.54 -3.16 -0.03
C THR A 28 2.98 -2.75 -0.25
N VAL A 29 3.40 -2.70 -1.52
CA VAL A 29 4.62 -2.00 -1.88
C VAL A 29 4.40 -0.61 -1.34
N ASP A 30 5.29 -0.21 -0.43
CA ASP A 30 5.20 1.10 0.18
C ASP A 30 5.06 2.14 -0.95
N PRO A 31 4.01 2.98 -0.95
CA PRO A 31 3.77 3.92 -2.05
C PRO A 31 4.96 4.83 -2.33
N VAL A 32 5.76 5.14 -1.30
CA VAL A 32 7.00 5.91 -1.43
C VAL A 32 8.07 5.09 -2.15
N GLU A 33 8.27 3.83 -1.79
CA GLU A 33 9.23 2.94 -2.47
C GLU A 33 8.86 2.71 -3.95
N ALA A 34 7.56 2.56 -4.24
CA ALA A 34 7.07 2.48 -5.61
C ALA A 34 7.36 3.77 -6.39
N ALA A 35 7.05 4.93 -5.80
CA ALA A 35 7.31 6.23 -6.41
C ALA A 35 8.81 6.48 -6.62
N LYS A 36 9.66 6.08 -5.68
CA LYS A 36 11.12 6.17 -5.81
C LYS A 36 11.65 5.32 -6.95
N THR A 37 11.14 4.10 -7.10
CA THR A 37 11.54 3.19 -8.19
C THR A 37 11.15 3.77 -9.55
N GLU A 38 9.94 4.32 -9.66
CA GLU A 38 9.47 4.95 -10.90
C GLU A 38 10.28 6.20 -11.23
N ALA A 39 10.56 7.05 -10.25
CA ALA A 39 11.37 8.25 -10.42
C ALA A 39 12.81 7.92 -10.84
N LYS A 40 13.44 6.92 -10.20
CA LYS A 40 14.80 6.47 -10.56
C LYS A 40 14.85 5.94 -11.99
N THR A 41 13.84 5.18 -12.41
CA THR A 41 13.70 4.68 -13.78
C THR A 41 13.54 5.81 -14.79
N ALA A 42 12.72 6.82 -14.48
CA ALA A 42 12.55 8.00 -15.33
C ALA A 42 13.87 8.77 -15.48
N ILE A 43 14.59 9.01 -14.38
CA ILE A 43 15.90 9.68 -14.38
C ILE A 43 16.93 8.92 -15.23
N ASP A 44 16.98 7.60 -15.13
CA ASP A 44 17.87 6.77 -15.93
C ASP A 44 17.55 6.84 -17.43
N ALA A 45 16.25 6.83 -17.77
CA ALA A 45 15.77 6.90 -19.15
C ALA A 45 15.94 8.29 -19.80
N SER A 46 16.07 9.36 -19.01
CA SER A 46 16.23 10.72 -19.54
C SER A 46 17.49 10.88 -20.39
N ALA A 47 17.33 11.16 -21.68
CA ALA A 47 18.46 11.40 -22.60
C ALA A 47 19.05 12.81 -22.46
N GLU A 48 18.30 13.74 -21.86
CA GLU A 48 18.66 15.16 -21.76
C GLU A 48 19.51 15.47 -20.50
N LEU A 49 19.52 14.56 -19.52
CA LEU A 49 20.27 14.72 -18.29
C LEU A 49 21.68 14.14 -18.44
N SER A 50 22.68 14.88 -17.97
CA SER A 50 24.05 14.36 -17.82
C SER A 50 24.15 13.40 -16.64
N ASP A 51 25.15 12.50 -16.65
CA ASP A 51 25.32 11.48 -15.60
C ASP A 51 25.43 12.09 -14.20
N SER A 52 26.12 13.22 -14.05
CA SER A 52 26.23 13.93 -12.78
C SER A 52 24.87 14.41 -12.26
N VAL A 53 24.03 14.94 -13.15
CA VAL A 53 22.69 15.41 -12.80
C VAL A 53 21.77 14.24 -12.47
N LYS A 54 21.85 13.14 -13.22
CA LYS A 54 21.13 11.90 -12.90
C LYS A 54 21.50 11.38 -11.50
N GLU A 55 22.79 11.33 -11.19
CA GLU A 55 23.27 10.87 -9.89
C GLU A 55 22.91 11.80 -8.74
N ALA A 56 22.80 13.11 -8.97
CA ALA A 56 22.31 14.06 -7.98
C ALA A 56 20.80 13.87 -7.71
N LEU A 57 19.99 13.75 -8.77
CA LEU A 57 18.54 13.53 -8.64
C LEU A 57 18.22 12.19 -7.98
N LYS A 58 18.95 11.11 -8.31
CA LYS A 58 18.78 9.81 -7.64
C LYS A 58 19.01 9.87 -6.14
N ARG A 59 19.99 10.64 -5.68
CA ARG A 59 20.22 10.87 -4.24
C ARG A 59 19.07 11.64 -3.58
N GLN A 60 18.45 12.58 -4.29
CA GLN A 60 17.27 13.29 -3.80
C GLN A 60 16.04 12.37 -3.72
N VAL A 61 15.87 11.47 -4.71
CA VAL A 61 14.82 10.43 -4.70
C VAL A 61 15.02 9.46 -3.54
N GLU A 62 16.25 9.07 -3.22
CA GLU A 62 16.50 8.20 -2.05
C GLU A 62 16.21 8.90 -0.72
N ALA A 63 16.47 10.20 -0.62
CA ALA A 63 16.26 11.00 0.57
C ALA A 63 14.78 11.37 0.84
N THR A 64 13.88 11.14 -0.12
CA THR A 64 12.46 11.51 0.04
C THR A 64 11.71 10.51 0.92
N THR A 65 10.82 11.02 1.78
CA THR A 65 10.01 10.21 2.72
C THR A 65 8.53 10.25 2.41
N THR A 66 8.12 10.98 1.37
CA THR A 66 6.72 11.10 0.95
C THR A 66 6.58 10.79 -0.55
N GLU A 67 5.46 10.17 -0.92
CA GLU A 67 5.16 9.78 -2.31
C GLU A 67 5.11 11.01 -3.23
N ALA A 68 4.46 12.09 -2.78
CA ALA A 68 4.32 13.33 -3.55
C ALA A 68 5.68 13.94 -3.91
N ALA A 69 6.60 14.03 -2.95
CA ALA A 69 7.93 14.59 -3.21
C ALA A 69 8.77 13.70 -4.13
N ALA A 70 8.61 12.37 -4.07
CA ALA A 70 9.25 11.47 -5.03
C ALA A 70 8.69 11.64 -6.45
N ARG A 71 7.39 11.91 -6.59
CA ARG A 71 6.74 12.19 -7.89
C ARG A 71 7.11 13.54 -8.47
N ASP A 72 7.26 14.58 -7.64
CA ASP A 72 7.68 15.91 -8.09
C ASP A 72 9.10 15.91 -8.68
N LEU A 73 9.94 14.93 -8.32
CA LEU A 73 11.27 14.74 -8.88
C LEU A 73 11.28 14.02 -10.24
N LYS A 74 10.12 13.58 -10.74
CA LYS A 74 9.98 12.97 -12.06
C LYS A 74 10.06 14.07 -13.13
N THR A 75 11.18 14.09 -13.87
CA THR A 75 11.43 14.96 -15.03
C THR A 75 10.81 14.40 -16.29
#